data_AF-A0A7W0GQY9-F1
#
_entry.id   AF-A0A7W0GQY9-F1
#
_cell.length_a   1.000
_cell.length_b   1.000
_cell.length_c   1.000
_cell.angle_alpha   90.00
_cell.angle_beta   90.00
_cell.angle_gamma   90.00
#
_symmetry.space_group_name_H-M   'P 1'
#
loop_
_entity.id
_entity.type
_entity.pdbx_description
1 polymer ?
#
loop_
_entity_poly.entity_id
_entity_poly.type
_entity_poly.pdbx_seq_one_letter_code
_entity_poly.pdbx_strand_id
1 'polypeptide(L)'
;MAHCFSMICLGIVLLLGCTLKHSAARTRASQQMPAGQVASTGTLLASDCPVTQPIEAEPPKDPNADRFGYRLWYVNADRTIWVRSFPWQAGRAEKVIWIRPRGTQLKVSGRRLDAKAPPLKVGIPCCYPTGFQVSGMRFPTRGCWEVRAGAGASQLRFVTRVAPAR
;
A
#
# COMPACT_ATOMS: atom_id res chain seq x y z
N MET A 1 -7.87 -57.53 20.92
CA MET A 1 -7.91 -57.64 19.45
C MET A 1 -6.71 -56.91 18.90
N ALA A 2 -5.71 -57.68 18.50
CA ALA A 2 -4.41 -57.23 18.03
C ALA A 2 -4.35 -57.47 16.52
N HIS A 3 -4.00 -56.46 15.72
CA HIS A 3 -3.43 -56.61 14.39
C HIS A 3 -2.48 -55.41 14.17
N CYS A 4 -1.16 -55.49 13.98
CA CYS A 4 -0.28 -56.38 13.20
C CYS A 4 0.07 -55.77 11.82
N PHE A 5 1.33 -55.31 11.69
CA PHE A 5 2.19 -55.23 10.49
C PHE A 5 1.75 -54.28 9.35
N SER A 6 2.57 -53.69 8.47
CA SER A 6 3.91 -53.93 7.91
C SER A 6 4.40 -52.58 7.32
N MET A 7 5.59 -52.04 7.61
CA MET A 7 6.91 -52.34 7.03
C MET A 7 7.02 -52.30 5.48
N ILE A 8 7.93 -51.40 5.03
CA ILE A 8 8.83 -51.45 3.85
C ILE A 8 8.28 -50.98 2.49
N CYS A 9 8.91 -49.94 1.93
CA CYS A 9 9.67 -50.05 0.68
C CYS A 9 10.63 -48.87 0.47
N LEU A 10 11.91 -49.19 0.59
CA LEU A 10 13.08 -48.42 0.18
C LEU A 10 13.08 -48.28 -1.36
N GLY A 11 13.42 -47.11 -1.89
CA GLY A 11 13.59 -46.90 -3.33
C GLY A 11 14.65 -45.85 -3.63
N ILE A 12 15.91 -46.23 -3.46
CA ILE A 12 17.09 -45.48 -3.92
C ILE A 12 17.30 -45.85 -5.39
N VAL A 13 17.29 -44.87 -6.30
CA VAL A 13 17.89 -45.00 -7.63
C VAL A 13 18.85 -43.83 -7.85
N LEU A 14 20.13 -44.12 -7.67
CA LEU A 14 21.27 -43.35 -8.16
C LEU A 14 21.43 -43.65 -9.65
N LEU A 15 21.42 -42.62 -10.49
CA LEU A 15 22.00 -42.69 -11.83
C LEU A 15 23.03 -41.56 -12.00
N LEU A 16 24.30 -41.96 -11.90
CA LEU A 16 25.46 -41.25 -12.41
C LEU A 16 25.39 -41.20 -13.94
N GLY A 17 25.48 -40.00 -14.52
CA GLY A 17 25.74 -39.79 -15.94
C GLY A 17 26.96 -38.89 -16.12
N CYS A 18 28.07 -39.49 -16.58
CA CYS A 18 29.32 -38.80 -16.89
C CYS A 18 29.32 -38.16 -18.28
N THR A 19 29.88 -36.95 -18.34
CA THR A 19 30.71 -36.35 -19.40
C THR A 19 30.18 -36.21 -20.83
N LEU A 20 30.20 -34.98 -21.36
CA LEU A 20 31.20 -34.59 -22.36
C LEU A 20 31.30 -33.05 -22.49
N LYS A 21 32.52 -32.55 -22.37
CA LYS A 21 32.91 -31.16 -22.63
C LYS A 21 32.75 -30.87 -24.13
N HIS A 22 32.06 -29.79 -24.48
CA HIS A 22 32.22 -29.14 -25.78
C HIS A 22 32.68 -27.70 -25.54
N SER A 23 33.99 -27.50 -25.62
CA SER A 23 34.59 -26.19 -25.84
C SER A 23 34.40 -25.85 -27.32
N ALA A 24 33.49 -24.92 -27.61
CA ALA A 24 33.50 -24.19 -28.87
C ALA A 24 34.07 -22.80 -28.59
N ALA A 25 35.35 -22.62 -28.92
CA ALA A 25 35.92 -21.30 -29.10
C ALA A 25 35.21 -20.64 -30.27
N ARG A 26 34.53 -19.51 -30.03
CA ARG A 26 34.07 -18.62 -31.09
C ARG A 26 34.57 -17.21 -30.81
N THR A 27 35.55 -16.86 -31.63
CA THR A 27 35.92 -15.56 -32.19
C THR A 27 35.29 -14.31 -31.56
N ARG A 28 36.19 -13.44 -31.09
CA ARG A 28 36.05 -12.03 -30.74
C ARG A 28 35.10 -11.27 -31.70
N ALA A 29 33.98 -10.78 -31.19
CA ALA A 29 33.26 -9.67 -31.77
C ALA A 29 33.10 -8.61 -30.69
N SER A 30 33.90 -7.55 -30.80
CA SER A 30 33.78 -6.33 -30.01
C SER A 30 32.46 -5.67 -30.41
N GLN A 31 31.38 -5.96 -29.68
CA GLN A 31 30.13 -5.21 -29.82
C GLN A 31 30.33 -3.87 -29.09
N GLN A 32 30.64 -2.87 -29.89
CA GLN A 32 30.56 -1.47 -29.52
C GLN A 32 29.15 -1.19 -29.01
N MET A 33 29.03 -0.86 -27.73
CA MET A 33 27.77 -0.39 -27.16
C MET A 33 27.38 0.91 -27.87
N PRO A 34 26.17 1.02 -28.45
CA PRO A 34 25.67 2.30 -28.88
C PRO A 34 25.49 3.18 -27.63
N ALA A 35 26.36 4.18 -27.50
CA ALA A 35 26.08 5.34 -26.67
C ALA A 35 24.85 6.04 -27.24
N GLY A 36 23.70 5.93 -26.58
CA GLY A 36 22.52 6.65 -27.03
C GLY A 36 21.17 6.06 -26.68
N GLN A 37 20.95 5.68 -25.43
CA GLN A 37 19.60 5.80 -24.86
C GLN A 37 19.75 6.41 -23.48
N VAL A 38 19.74 7.75 -23.45
CA VAL A 38 19.41 8.50 -22.25
C VAL A 38 18.04 8.00 -21.83
N ALA A 39 18.00 7.26 -20.71
CA ALA A 39 16.76 6.96 -20.04
C ALA A 39 16.04 8.30 -19.86
N SER A 40 14.89 8.44 -20.53
CA SER A 40 14.06 9.60 -20.41
C SER A 40 13.59 9.62 -18.97
N THR A 41 14.29 10.38 -18.13
CA THR A 41 13.81 10.77 -16.81
C THR A 41 12.64 11.69 -17.09
N GLY A 42 11.47 11.06 -17.32
CA GLY A 42 10.21 11.76 -17.41
C GLY A 42 10.01 12.44 -16.08
N THR A 43 10.41 13.71 -16.00
CA THR A 43 9.86 14.65 -15.04
C THR A 43 8.37 14.63 -15.30
N LEU A 44 7.63 13.89 -14.47
CA LEU A 44 6.18 14.01 -14.39
C LEU A 44 5.91 15.50 -14.24
N LEU A 45 5.33 16.12 -15.28
CA LEU A 45 4.87 17.49 -15.17
C LEU A 45 3.95 17.54 -13.95
N ALA A 46 4.12 18.57 -13.11
CA ALA A 46 3.39 18.78 -11.87
C ALA A 46 1.85 18.97 -12.05
N SER A 47 1.31 18.62 -13.22
CA SER A 47 -0.05 18.86 -13.67
C SER A 47 -1.02 17.69 -13.41
N ASP A 48 -0.55 16.43 -13.43
CA ASP A 48 -1.44 15.28 -13.26
C ASP A 48 -1.28 14.68 -11.87
N CYS A 49 -2.13 15.09 -10.93
CA CYS A 49 -2.22 14.43 -9.63
C CYS A 49 -2.74 13.00 -9.84
N PRO A 50 -1.95 11.95 -9.56
CA PRO A 50 -2.36 10.56 -9.80
C PRO A 50 -3.28 10.09 -8.67
N VAL A 51 -4.47 10.68 -8.61
CA VAL A 51 -5.47 10.42 -7.56
C VAL A 51 -5.79 8.92 -7.54
N THR A 52 -5.66 8.31 -6.37
CA THR A 52 -6.14 6.95 -6.15
C THR A 52 -7.66 6.95 -6.28
N GLN A 53 -8.22 6.04 -7.06
CA GLN A 53 -9.66 5.90 -7.16
C GLN A 53 -10.18 5.19 -5.89
N PRO A 54 -11.04 5.82 -5.07
CA PRO A 54 -11.70 5.11 -3.99
C PRO A 54 -12.71 4.11 -4.56
N ILE A 55 -12.98 3.05 -3.82
CA ILE A 55 -13.99 2.05 -4.18
C ILE A 55 -15.28 2.29 -3.41
N GLU A 56 -16.41 2.03 -4.04
CA GLU A 56 -17.69 1.94 -3.34
C GLU A 56 -17.77 0.59 -2.64
N ALA A 57 -17.79 0.62 -1.31
CA ALA A 57 -17.79 -0.58 -0.49
C ALA A 57 -18.32 -0.28 0.91
N GLU A 58 -18.60 -1.36 1.65
CA GLU A 58 -18.95 -1.32 3.06
C GLU A 58 -17.83 -2.00 3.87
N PRO A 59 -17.26 -1.32 4.89
CA PRO A 59 -16.25 -1.93 5.74
C PRO A 59 -16.84 -2.98 6.69
N PRO A 60 -16.00 -3.81 7.34
CA PRO A 60 -16.45 -4.71 8.39
C PRO A 60 -17.24 -3.99 9.48
N LYS A 61 -18.23 -4.68 10.05
CA LYS A 61 -18.99 -4.19 11.20
C LYS A 61 -18.05 -4.00 12.40
N ASP A 62 -18.26 -2.93 13.15
CA ASP A 62 -17.56 -2.68 14.41
C ASP A 62 -18.58 -2.67 15.56
N PRO A 63 -18.32 -3.33 16.70
CA PRO A 63 -19.28 -3.39 17.79
C PRO A 63 -19.52 -2.03 18.47
N ASN A 64 -18.63 -1.05 18.25
CA ASN A 64 -18.72 0.29 18.85
C ASN A 64 -19.10 1.38 17.83
N ALA A 65 -19.61 1.00 16.66
CA ALA A 65 -20.07 1.95 15.66
C ALA A 65 -21.33 1.45 14.96
N ASP A 66 -22.19 2.41 14.56
CA ASP A 66 -23.28 2.12 13.65
C ASP A 66 -22.76 1.59 12.31
N ARG A 67 -23.66 0.93 11.58
CA ARG A 67 -23.38 0.46 10.23
C ARG A 67 -22.99 1.63 9.32
N PHE A 68 -21.82 1.55 8.69
CA PHE A 68 -21.31 2.61 7.82
C PHE A 68 -22.00 2.70 6.46
N GLY A 69 -22.55 1.59 5.95
CA GLY A 69 -23.16 1.50 4.62
C GLY A 69 -22.15 1.55 3.48
N TYR A 70 -22.66 1.41 2.24
CA TYR A 70 -21.87 1.56 1.02
C TYR A 70 -21.50 3.03 0.81
N ARG A 71 -20.20 3.32 0.80
CA ARG A 71 -19.62 4.66 0.59
C ARG A 71 -18.29 4.53 -0.16
N LEU A 72 -17.69 5.65 -0.53
CA LEU A 72 -16.35 5.69 -1.12
C LEU A 72 -15.27 5.55 -0.05
N TRP A 73 -14.39 4.56 -0.21
CA TRP A 73 -13.29 4.25 0.69
C TRP A 73 -11.97 4.12 -0.06
N TYR A 74 -10.89 4.56 0.57
CA TYR A 74 -9.56 4.03 0.26
C TYR A 74 -9.33 2.80 1.12
N VAL A 75 -8.91 1.71 0.48
CA VAL A 75 -8.78 0.39 1.09
C VAL A 75 -7.45 -0.22 0.64
N ASN A 76 -6.73 -0.86 1.56
CA ASN A 76 -5.49 -1.52 1.21
C ASN A 76 -5.74 -2.93 0.64
N ALA A 77 -4.69 -3.55 0.09
CA ALA A 77 -4.81 -4.81 -0.65
C ALA A 77 -5.40 -5.96 0.17
N ASP A 78 -5.04 -6.07 1.45
CA ASP A 78 -5.56 -7.09 2.37
C ASP A 78 -6.90 -6.70 3.02
N ARG A 79 -7.44 -5.52 2.69
CA ARG A 79 -8.72 -4.97 3.20
C ARG A 79 -8.80 -4.89 4.72
N THR A 80 -7.67 -4.62 5.38
CA THR A 80 -7.60 -4.46 6.84
C THR A 80 -7.59 -3.00 7.29
N ILE A 81 -7.15 -2.07 6.43
CA ILE A 81 -7.20 -0.63 6.69
C ILE A 81 -8.13 0.03 5.67
N TRP A 82 -9.09 0.77 6.20
CA TRP A 82 -10.07 1.53 5.44
C TRP A 82 -10.07 2.95 5.94
N VAL A 83 -10.20 3.91 5.02
CA VAL A 83 -10.44 5.31 5.36
C VAL A 83 -11.49 5.89 4.44
N ARG A 84 -12.45 6.59 5.03
CA ARG A 84 -13.52 7.21 4.27
C ARG A 84 -12.93 8.29 3.36
N SER A 85 -13.36 8.31 2.10
CA SER A 85 -12.95 9.37 1.16
C SER A 85 -13.71 10.67 1.43
N PHE A 86 -13.03 11.80 1.28
CA PHE A 86 -13.57 13.15 1.52
C PHE A 86 -13.14 14.11 0.41
N PRO A 87 -13.95 15.15 0.11
CA PRO A 87 -13.51 16.29 -0.68
C PRO A 87 -12.65 17.23 0.18
N TRP A 88 -11.34 16.94 0.26
CA TRP A 88 -10.41 17.66 1.13
C TRP A 88 -10.25 19.13 0.74
N GLN A 89 -10.16 20.00 1.75
CA GLN A 89 -9.84 21.42 1.59
C GLN A 89 -8.62 21.79 2.43
N ALA A 90 -7.75 22.63 1.87
CA ALA A 90 -6.58 23.13 2.56
C ALA A 90 -6.97 23.94 3.82
N GLY A 91 -6.19 23.84 4.89
CA GLY A 91 -6.41 24.57 6.15
C GLY A 91 -7.53 24.03 7.04
N ARG A 92 -8.50 23.29 6.48
CA ARG A 92 -9.61 22.69 7.24
C ARG A 92 -9.18 21.38 7.91
N ALA A 93 -9.56 21.20 9.17
CA ALA A 93 -9.45 19.92 9.85
C ALA A 93 -10.74 19.11 9.62
N GLU A 94 -10.61 17.96 8.99
CA GLU A 94 -11.71 17.01 8.82
C GLU A 94 -11.71 15.97 9.91
N LYS A 95 -12.91 15.55 10.34
CA LYS A 95 -13.11 14.35 11.14
C LYS A 95 -13.16 13.15 10.19
N VAL A 96 -12.15 12.30 10.27
CA VAL A 96 -11.90 11.21 9.32
C VAL A 96 -12.16 9.88 10.00
N ILE A 97 -12.97 9.05 9.38
CA ILE A 97 -13.31 7.70 9.85
C ILE A 97 -12.29 6.70 9.29
N TRP A 98 -11.78 5.86 10.18
CA TRP A 98 -10.89 4.75 9.90
C TRP A 98 -11.47 3.45 10.40
N ILE A 99 -11.17 2.37 9.69
CA ILE A 99 -11.24 1.00 10.18
C ILE A 99 -9.83 0.43 10.08
N ARG A 100 -9.35 -0.22 11.14
CA ARG A 100 -8.03 -0.84 11.22
C ARG A 100 -8.11 -2.17 11.97
N PRO A 101 -7.05 -3.01 11.95
CA PRO A 101 -6.99 -4.16 12.83
C PRO A 101 -7.21 -3.75 14.30
N ARG A 102 -8.07 -4.50 14.99
CA ARG A 102 -8.36 -4.31 16.41
C ARG A 102 -7.07 -4.37 17.23
N GLY A 103 -6.96 -3.53 18.26
CA GLY A 103 -5.83 -3.53 19.19
C GLY A 103 -4.51 -2.99 18.63
N THR A 104 -4.49 -2.46 17.41
CA THR A 104 -3.28 -1.87 16.80
C THR A 104 -3.28 -0.34 16.91
N GLN A 105 -2.11 0.30 16.86
CA GLN A 105 -2.05 1.76 16.83
C GLN A 105 -2.14 2.28 15.39
N LEU A 106 -3.09 3.17 15.12
CA LEU A 106 -3.15 3.91 13.86
C LEU A 106 -2.02 4.95 13.81
N LYS A 107 -1.25 4.94 12.73
CA LYS A 107 -0.27 5.97 12.37
C LYS A 107 -0.62 6.51 11.00
N VAL A 108 -0.66 7.84 10.85
CA VAL A 108 -0.96 8.49 9.57
C VAL A 108 0.06 9.58 9.30
N SER A 109 0.55 9.64 8.07
CA SER A 109 1.41 10.72 7.59
C SER A 109 1.00 11.11 6.18
N GLY A 110 1.42 12.30 5.75
CA GLY A 110 1.15 12.74 4.39
C GLY A 110 2.17 13.77 3.92
N ARG A 111 2.48 13.70 2.62
CA ARG A 111 3.41 14.60 1.94
C ARG A 111 2.78 15.12 0.66
N ARG A 112 3.10 16.37 0.33
CA ARG A 112 2.74 16.96 -0.95
C ARG A 112 3.63 16.39 -2.06
N LEU A 113 3.04 16.13 -3.21
CA LEU A 113 3.71 15.51 -4.36
C LEU A 113 4.11 16.52 -5.44
N ASP A 114 3.34 17.60 -5.59
CA ASP A 114 3.44 18.56 -6.70
C ASP A 114 4.14 19.87 -6.32
N ALA A 115 4.45 20.07 -5.04
CA ALA A 115 5.20 21.23 -4.55
C ALA A 115 5.77 20.97 -3.15
N LYS A 116 6.67 21.84 -2.69
CA LYS A 116 7.11 21.85 -1.28
C LYS A 116 5.96 22.31 -0.37
N ALA A 117 5.74 21.62 0.74
CA ALA A 117 4.81 22.00 1.80
C ALA A 117 5.19 21.33 3.13
N PRO A 118 4.77 21.88 4.28
CA PRO A 118 4.82 21.15 5.56
C PRO A 118 4.03 19.83 5.48
N PRO A 119 4.33 18.81 6.30
CA PRO A 119 3.59 17.55 6.28
C PRO A 119 2.13 17.72 6.69
N LEU A 120 1.30 16.73 6.30
CA LEU A 120 -0.08 16.60 6.78
C LEU A 120 -0.11 16.63 8.32
N LYS A 121 -0.98 17.47 8.89
CA LYS A 121 -1.22 17.49 10.35
C LYS A 121 -2.29 16.48 10.70
N VAL A 122 -1.98 15.58 11.64
CA VAL A 122 -2.89 14.52 12.09
C VAL A 122 -3.02 14.56 13.61
N GLY A 123 -4.25 14.64 14.11
CA GLY A 123 -4.59 14.42 15.51
C GLY A 123 -5.28 13.07 15.65
N ILE A 124 -4.61 12.11 16.30
CA ILE A 124 -5.17 10.77 16.54
C ILE A 124 -5.49 10.67 18.03
N PRO A 125 -6.77 10.75 18.43
CA PRO A 125 -7.15 10.51 19.82
C PRO A 125 -6.80 9.07 20.21
N CYS A 126 -6.45 8.90 21.49
CA CYS A 126 -6.22 7.58 22.06
C CYS A 126 -7.53 6.77 22.14
N CYS A 127 -7.38 5.54 22.63
CA CYS A 127 -8.46 4.87 23.36
C CYS A 127 -9.64 4.38 22.52
N TYR A 128 -9.37 3.98 21.27
CA TYR A 128 -10.31 3.21 20.44
C TYR A 128 -9.98 1.71 20.53
N PRO A 129 -10.73 0.94 21.35
CA PRO A 129 -10.41 -0.46 21.66
C PRO A 129 -10.77 -1.43 20.53
N THR A 130 -11.57 -1.00 19.55
CA THR A 130 -12.04 -1.78 18.42
C THR A 130 -11.27 -1.44 17.14
N GLY A 131 -11.82 -1.77 15.97
CA GLY A 131 -11.22 -1.45 14.68
C GLY A 131 -11.58 -0.04 14.20
N PHE A 132 -12.76 0.46 14.58
CA PHE A 132 -13.19 1.82 14.32
C PHE A 132 -12.33 2.84 15.06
N GLN A 133 -11.91 3.90 14.36
CA GLN A 133 -11.24 5.05 14.96
C GLN A 133 -11.52 6.32 14.17
N VAL A 134 -11.63 7.45 14.87
CA VAL A 134 -11.71 8.78 14.23
C VAL A 134 -10.39 9.51 14.43
N SER A 135 -9.97 10.28 13.43
CA SER A 135 -8.84 11.22 13.53
C SER A 135 -9.22 12.60 13.01
N GLY A 136 -8.49 13.63 13.43
CA GLY A 136 -8.47 14.92 12.75
C GLY A 136 -7.36 14.95 11.69
N MET A 137 -7.67 15.23 10.43
CA MET A 137 -6.67 15.44 9.37
C MET A 137 -6.78 16.86 8.80
N ARG A 138 -5.67 17.58 8.74
CA ARG A 138 -5.59 18.94 8.17
C ARG A 138 -4.43 19.05 7.19
N PHE A 139 -4.76 19.19 5.91
CA PHE A 139 -3.79 19.46 4.85
C PHE A 139 -3.37 20.94 4.88
N PRO A 140 -2.08 21.27 5.03
CA PRO A 140 -1.63 22.66 5.11
C PRO A 140 -1.86 23.48 3.84
N THR A 141 -1.81 22.86 2.66
CA THR A 141 -1.94 23.54 1.36
C THR A 141 -2.77 22.71 0.38
N ARG A 142 -3.33 23.37 -0.63
CA ARG A 142 -3.95 22.70 -1.79
C ARG A 142 -2.91 21.92 -2.60
N GLY A 143 -3.37 21.04 -3.49
CA GLY A 143 -2.52 20.31 -4.42
C GLY A 143 -2.65 18.80 -4.31
N CYS A 144 -1.66 18.09 -4.85
CA CYS A 144 -1.61 16.63 -4.83
C CYS A 144 -0.90 16.11 -3.60
N TRP A 145 -1.53 15.19 -2.88
CA TRP A 145 -1.01 14.65 -1.62
C TRP A 145 -1.00 13.13 -1.62
N GLU A 146 0.13 12.55 -1.23
CA GLU A 146 0.20 11.14 -0.82
C GLU A 146 -0.02 11.05 0.68
N VAL A 147 -0.94 10.17 1.07
CA VAL A 147 -1.21 9.80 2.46
C VAL A 147 -0.79 8.35 2.67
N ARG A 148 -0.11 8.09 3.78
CA ARG A 148 0.24 6.76 4.24
C ARG A 148 -0.38 6.53 5.61
N ALA A 149 -0.97 5.36 5.80
CA ALA A 149 -1.48 4.92 7.08
C ALA A 149 -0.97 3.53 7.39
N GLY A 150 -0.64 3.28 8.66
CA GLY A 150 -0.20 1.98 9.15
C GLY A 150 -0.91 1.60 10.44
N ALA A 151 -1.17 0.31 10.60
CA ALA A 151 -1.79 -0.25 11.79
C ALA A 151 -1.37 -1.73 11.94
N GLY A 152 -0.53 -2.04 12.92
CA GLY A 152 0.12 -3.35 13.01
C GLY A 152 1.04 -3.59 11.80
N ALA A 153 0.89 -4.75 11.15
CA ALA A 153 1.62 -5.09 9.91
C ALA A 153 0.98 -4.48 8.65
N SER A 154 -0.25 -3.99 8.74
CA SER A 154 -1.01 -3.50 7.60
C SER A 154 -0.62 -2.07 7.25
N GLN A 155 -0.63 -1.79 5.94
CA GLN A 155 -0.33 -0.48 5.39
C GLN A 155 -1.37 -0.09 4.33
N LEU A 156 -1.73 1.19 4.31
CA LEU A 156 -2.53 1.82 3.27
C LEU A 156 -1.77 3.02 2.70
N ARG A 157 -1.78 3.16 1.38
CA ARG A 157 -1.29 4.33 0.67
C ARG A 157 -2.34 4.79 -0.33
N PHE A 158 -2.64 6.07 -0.34
CA PHE A 158 -3.48 6.67 -1.39
C PHE A 158 -2.98 8.08 -1.73
N VAL A 159 -3.30 8.51 -2.93
CA VAL A 159 -3.08 9.87 -3.41
C VAL A 159 -4.42 10.57 -3.55
N THR A 160 -4.51 11.81 -3.09
CA THR A 160 -5.74 12.61 -3.17
C THR A 160 -5.43 14.04 -3.60
N ARG A 161 -6.42 14.69 -4.21
CA ARG A 161 -6.35 16.10 -4.57
C ARG A 161 -7.02 16.92 -3.49
N VAL A 162 -6.30 17.90 -2.95
CA VAL A 162 -6.78 18.83 -1.93
C VAL A 162 -7.14 20.14 -2.61
N ALA A 163 -8.39 20.56 -2.46
CA ALA A 163 -8.89 21.82 -2.97
C ALA A 163 -8.36 23.03 -2.18
N PRO A 164 -8.40 24.25 -2.73
CA PRO A 164 -8.23 25.48 -1.96
C PRO A 164 -9.18 25.54 -0.75
N ALA A 165 -8.80 26.31 0.27
CA ALA A 165 -9.77 26.74 1.28
C ALA A 165 -10.91 27.52 0.59
N ARG A 166 -12.14 27.34 1.07
CA ARG A 166 -13.27 28.19 0.69
C ARG A 166 -13.28 29.45 1.55
#